data_AF-A0A920J200-F1
#
_entry.id   AF-A0A920J200-F1
#
_cell.length_a   1.000
_cell.length_b   1.000
_cell.length_c   1.000
_cell.angle_alpha   90.00
_cell.angle_beta   90.00
_cell.angle_gamma   90.00
#
_symmetry.space_group_name_H-M   'P 1'
#
loop_
_entity.id
_entity.type
_entity.pdbx_description
1 polymer ?
#
loop_
_entity_poly.entity_id
_entity_poly.type
_entity_poly.pdbx_seq_one_letter_code
_entity_poly.pdbx_strand_id
1 'polypeptide(L)' 'MIKFPILALYKVVKLDNFEYLWRDIERLAYKEDLLGTIFITSEGVNGTLSGKKESLENFSC' A
#
# COMPACT_ATOMS: atom_id res chain seq x y z
N MET A 1 -17.80 -7.35 17.07
CA MET A 1 -17.29 -7.94 15.81
C MET A 1 -16.11 -7.12 15.36
N ILE A 2 -14.90 -7.70 15.31
CA ILE A 2 -13.71 -6.98 14.84
C ILE A 2 -13.85 -6.83 13.32
N LYS A 3 -13.74 -5.60 12.81
CA LYS A 3 -13.78 -5.30 11.37
C LYS A 3 -12.41 -4.86 10.92
N PHE A 4 -11.86 -5.54 9.92
CA PHE A 4 -10.65 -5.15 9.21
C PHE A 4 -11.06 -4.54 7.87
N PRO A 5 -11.12 -3.19 7.75
CA PRO A 5 -11.36 -2.55 6.46
C PRO A 5 -10.29 -2.94 5.44
N ILE A 6 -10.68 -2.87 4.16
CA ILE A 6 -9.77 -3.11 3.03
C ILE A 6 -9.58 -1.78 2.31
N LEU A 7 -8.33 -1.35 2.19
CA LEU A 7 -7.90 -0.27 1.30
C LEU A 7 -7.62 -0.88 -0.07
N ALA A 8 -8.23 -0.34 -1.12
CA ALA A 8 -7.90 -0.64 -2.51
C ALA A 8 -7.36 0.63 -3.16
N LEU A 9 -6.23 0.52 -3.86
CA LEU A 9 -5.57 1.65 -4.50
C LEU A 9 -5.16 1.29 -5.93
N TYR A 10 -5.24 2.27 -6.82
CA TYR A 10 -4.70 2.18 -8.17
C TYR A 10 -4.30 3.56 -8.67
N LYS A 11 -3.25 3.64 -9.48
CA LYS A 11 -2.88 4.84 -10.23
C LYS A 11 -2.04 4.46 -11.43
N VAL A 12 -2.47 4.89 -12.62
CA VAL A 12 -1.67 4.78 -13.85
C VAL A 12 -0.88 6.06 -14.01
N VAL A 13 0.44 5.96 -13.85
CA VAL A 13 1.38 7.08 -13.95
C VAL A 13 2.77 6.51 -14.23
N LYS A 14 3.55 7.16 -15.08
CA LYS A 14 4.95 6.77 -15.28
C LYS A 14 5.70 6.93 -13.95
N LEU A 15 6.27 5.84 -13.46
CA LEU A 15 7.07 5.81 -12.24
C LEU A 15 8.53 5.60 -12.62
N ASP A 16 9.33 6.65 -12.42
CA ASP A 16 10.79 6.52 -12.42
C ASP A 16 11.23 5.98 -11.05
N ASN A 17 12.30 5.18 -11.00
CA ASN A 17 12.85 4.62 -9.75
C ASN A 17 11.86 3.74 -8.94
N PHE A 18 10.95 3.03 -9.62
CA PHE A 18 9.94 2.17 -9.00
C PHE A 18 10.54 1.04 -8.13
N GLU A 19 11.80 0.68 -8.38
CA GLU A 19 12.59 -0.29 -7.61
C GLU A 19 12.95 0.20 -6.19
N TYR A 20 12.87 1.50 -5.93
CA TYR A 20 13.02 2.03 -4.57
C TYR A 20 11.67 2.18 -3.88
N LEU A 21 10.64 2.55 -4.65
CA LEU A 21 9.28 2.77 -4.14
C LEU A 21 8.69 1.51 -3.47
N TRP A 22 8.93 0.31 -4.01
CA TRP A 22 8.40 -0.91 -3.38
C TRP A 22 8.97 -1.16 -1.98
N ARG A 23 10.25 -0.82 -1.74
CA ARG A 23 10.89 -1.01 -0.42
C ARG A 23 10.32 -0.08 0.62
N ASP A 24 10.01 1.16 0.24
CA ASP A 24 9.46 2.15 1.16
C ASP A 24 8.00 1.83 1.49
N ILE A 25 7.22 1.41 0.49
CA ILE A 25 5.86 0.90 0.68
C ILE A 25 5.84 -0.33 1.59
N GLU A 26 6.73 -1.31 1.35
CA GLU A 26 6.83 -2.52 2.16
C GLU A 26 7.15 -2.18 3.61
N ARG A 27 8.15 -1.31 3.86
CA ARG A 27 8.51 -0.87 5.22
C ARG A 27 7.36 -0.18 5.93
N LEU A 28 6.62 0.68 5.22
CA LEU A 28 5.47 1.38 5.79
C LEU A 28 4.35 0.40 6.15
N ALA A 29 4.04 -0.55 5.26
CA ALA A 29 3.05 -1.59 5.53
C ALA A 29 3.43 -2.45 6.74
N TYR A 30 4.70 -2.86 6.87
CA TYR A 30 5.20 -3.57 8.05
C TYR A 30 5.12 -2.74 9.32
N LYS A 31 5.48 -1.45 9.26
CA LYS A 31 5.43 -0.53 10.41
C LYS A 31 4.01 -0.39 10.95
N GLU A 32 3.01 -0.35 10.07
CA GLU A 32 1.60 -0.15 10.41
C GLU A 32 0.82 -1.46 10.65
N ASP A 33 1.49 -2.62 10.63
CA ASP A 33 0.87 -3.96 10.79
C ASP A 33 -0.24 -4.22 9.76
N LEU A 34 0.06 -3.93 8.49
CA LEU A 34 -0.83 -4.12 7.35
C LEU A 34 -0.48 -5.37 6.56
N LEU A 35 -1.53 -6.05 6.06
CA LEU A 35 -1.39 -7.23 5.22
C LEU A 35 -2.06 -7.01 3.86
N GLY A 36 -1.42 -7.49 2.79
CA GLY A 36 -1.98 -7.46 1.44
C GLY A 36 -0.90 -7.49 0.38
N THR A 37 -1.25 -7.04 -0.83
CA THR A 37 -0.37 -7.08 -2.00
C THR A 37 -0.50 -5.79 -2.78
N ILE A 38 0.64 -5.17 -3.09
CA ILE A 38 0.74 -4.02 -3.99
C ILE A 38 1.67 -4.39 -5.14
N PHE A 39 1.16 -4.24 -6.37
CA PHE A 39 1.90 -4.30 -7.61
C PHE A 39 2.40 -2.90 -7.96
N ILE A 40 3.69 -2.82 -8.27
CA ILE A 40 4.34 -1.58 -8.69
C ILE A 40 5.08 -1.91 -9.98
N THR A 41 4.76 -1.17 -11.03
CA THR A 41 5.40 -1.27 -12.34
C THR A 41 5.88 0.11 -12.77
N SER A 42 6.63 0.19 -13.86
CA SER A 42 7.00 1.48 -14.48
C SER A 42 5.79 2.30 -14.95
N GLU A 43 4.61 1.68 -15.08
CA GLU A 43 3.37 2.30 -15.57
C GLU A 43 2.41 2.70 -14.45
N GLY A 44 2.69 2.32 -13.20
CA GLY A 44 1.87 2.72 -12.06
C GLY A 44 1.85 1.74 -10.90
N VAL A 45 0.79 1.86 -10.08
CA VAL A 45 0.56 1.01 -8.91
C VAL A 45 -0.87 0.47 -8.88
N ASN A 46 -1.04 -0.72 -8.32
CA ASN A 46 -2.34 -1.33 -8.03
C ASN A 46 -2.20 -2.25 -6.83
N GLY A 47 -3.12 -2.21 -5.86
CA GLY A 47 -3.05 -3.16 -4.76
C GLY A 47 -4.18 -3.05 -3.75
N THR A 48 -4.12 -3.97 -2.79
CA THR A 48 -5.00 -3.99 -1.63
C THR A 48 -4.19 -4.20 -0.35
N LEU A 49 -4.63 -3.54 0.72
CA LEU A 49 -4.13 -3.72 2.08
C LEU A 49 -5.31 -3.82 3.05
N SER A 50 -5.13 -4.56 4.14
CA SER A 50 -6.11 -4.71 5.22
C SER A 50 -5.43 -4.62 6.57
N GLY A 51 -6.13 -4.05 7.54
CA GLY A 51 -5.60 -3.82 8.88
C GLY A 51 -6.54 -2.97 9.73
N LYS A 52 -6.02 -2.40 10.82
CA LYS A 52 -6.78 -1.45 11.62
C LYS A 52 -7.05 -0.18 10.80
N LYS A 53 -8.19 0.47 11.04
CA LYS A 53 -8.58 1.70 10.34
C LYS A 53 -7.50 2.79 10.45
N GLU A 54 -6.97 3.00 11.65
CA GLU A 54 -5.90 3.96 11.92
C GLU A 54 -4.60 3.62 11.15
N SER A 55 -4.21 2.34 11.12
CA SER A 55 -3.06 1.88 10.33
C SER A 55 -3.24 2.18 8.83
N LEU A 56 -4.43 1.96 8.28
CA LEU A 56 -4.72 2.28 6.88
C LEU A 56 -4.72 3.79 6.64
N GLU A 57 -5.23 4.58 7.58
CA GLU A 57 -5.19 6.05 7.51
C GLU A 57 -3.75 6.55 7.50
N ASN A 58 -2.89 6.05 8.41
CA ASN A 58 -1.45 6.37 8.46
C ASN A 58 -0.70 5.96 7.18
N PHE A 59 -1.09 4.86 6.54
CA PHE A 59 -0.50 4.43 5.27
C PHE A 59 -0.91 5.32 4.08
N SER A 60 -2.12 5.88 4.13
CA SER A 60 -2.72 6.63 3.01
C SER A 60 -2.51 8.15 3.04
N CYS A 61 -1.94 8.70 4.12
CA CYS A 61 -1.72 10.13 4.34
C CYS A 61 -0.32 10.61 3.94
#